data_AF-A0A3N4E592-F1
#
_entry.id   AF-A0A3N4E592-F1
#
_cell.length_a   1.000
_cell.length_b   1.000
_cell.length_c   1.000
_cell.angle_alpha   90.00
_cell.angle_beta   90.00
_cell.angle_gamma   90.00
#
_symmetry.space_group_name_H-M   'P 1'
#
loop_
_entity.id
_entity.type
_entity.pdbx_description
1 polymer ?
#
loop_
_entity_poly.entity_id
_entity_poly.type
_entity_poly.pdbx_seq_one_letter_code
_entity_poly.pdbx_strand_id
1 'polypeptide(L)'
;MITGIEHKIHQLLDCIKQPIIIGQHILHVGASIGISILPKHGLNSRELISAADTAMYQAKADGSIEFCFYTSNHGVSALATS
;
A
#
# COMPACT_ATOMS: atom_id res chain seq x y z
N MET A 1 11.68 -1.30 -13.22
CA MET A 1 11.24 -2.32 -12.23
C MET A 1 10.21 -1.76 -11.24
N ILE A 2 10.45 -0.59 -10.63
CA ILE A 2 9.52 0.03 -9.67
C ILE A 2 8.20 0.49 -10.34
N THR A 3 8.27 1.07 -11.55
CA THR A 3 7.12 1.56 -12.32
C THR A 3 6.05 0.49 -12.61
N GLY A 4 6.45 -0.78 -12.79
CA GLY A 4 5.50 -1.86 -13.05
C GLY A 4 4.69 -2.27 -11.82
N ILE A 5 5.26 -2.09 -10.63
CA ILE A 5 4.58 -2.36 -9.35
C ILE A 5 3.61 -1.22 -9.04
N GLU A 6 4.04 0.03 -9.22
CA GLU A 6 3.19 1.21 -9.06
C GLU A 6 1.95 1.15 -9.94
N HIS A 7 2.10 0.78 -11.22
CA HIS A 7 0.96 0.62 -12.12
C HIS A 7 -0.07 -0.39 -11.61
N LYS A 8 0.39 -1.54 -11.10
CA LYS A 8 -0.51 -2.56 -10.53
C LYS A 8 -1.19 -2.09 -9.24
N ILE A 9 -0.49 -1.31 -8.41
CA ILE A 9 -1.05 -0.74 -7.19
C ILE A 9 -2.17 0.24 -7.54
N HIS A 10 -1.96 1.12 -8.51
CA HIS A 10 -3.01 2.02 -8.98
C HIS A 10 -4.21 1.27 -9.53
N GLN A 11 -4.00 0.23 -10.36
CA GLN A 11 -5.10 -0.63 -10.83
C GLN A 11 -5.89 -1.29 -9.68
N LEU A 12 -5.19 -1.72 -8.62
CA LEU A 12 -5.84 -2.30 -7.44
C LEU A 12 -6.63 -1.26 -6.66
N LEU A 13 -6.07 -0.06 -6.46
CA LEU A 13 -6.74 1.05 -5.78
C LEU A 13 -7.97 1.51 -6.56
N ASP A 14 -7.89 1.63 -7.88
CA ASP A 14 -9.00 2.02 -8.74
C ASP A 14 -10.15 1.01 -8.67
N CYS A 15 -9.82 -0.29 -8.56
CA CYS A 15 -10.79 -1.35 -8.34
C CYS A 15 -11.45 -1.25 -6.96
N ILE A 16 -10.66 -1.03 -5.90
CA ILE A 16 -11.17 -0.91 -4.53
C ILE A 16 -12.06 0.33 -4.35
N LYS A 17 -11.72 1.44 -5.00
CA LYS A 17 -12.45 2.70 -4.92
C LYS A 17 -13.80 2.68 -5.66
N GLN A 18 -14.10 1.63 -6.43
CA GLN A 18 -15.40 1.51 -7.06
C GLN A 18 -16.51 1.52 -5.99
N PRO A 19 -17.56 2.34 -6.16
CA PRO A 19 -18.63 2.42 -5.17
C PRO A 19 -19.33 1.08 -4.98
N ILE A 20 -19.56 0.70 -3.72
CA ILE A 20 -20.30 -0.51 -3.38
C ILE A 20 -21.75 -0.13 -3.10
N ILE A 21 -22.68 -0.66 -3.90
CA ILE A 21 -24.11 -0.40 -3.77
C ILE A 21 -24.74 -1.47 -2.88
N ILE A 22 -25.31 -1.07 -1.74
CA ILE A 22 -26.03 -1.95 -0.81
C ILE A 22 -27.42 -1.37 -0.57
N GLY A 23 -28.42 -1.92 -1.27
CA GLY A 23 -29.78 -1.38 -1.25
C GLY A 23 -29.83 0.04 -1.82
N GLN A 24 -30.18 1.01 -0.97
CA GLN A 24 -30.21 2.44 -1.32
C GLN A 24 -28.94 3.19 -0.89
N HIS A 25 -27.95 2.48 -0.31
CA HIS A 25 -26.72 3.08 0.17
C HIS A 25 -25.60 2.92 -0.85
N ILE A 26 -24.80 3.98 -1.02
CA ILE A 26 -23.55 3.97 -1.78
C ILE A 26 -22.41 4.07 -0.77
N LEU A 27 -21.58 3.05 -0.69
CA LEU A 27 -20.41 3.03 0.17
C LEU A 27 -19.16 3.33 -0.65
N HIS A 28 -18.38 4.30 -0.19
CA HIS A 28 -17.04 4.59 -0.70
C HIS A 28 -16.03 4.02 0.26
N VAL A 29 -15.19 3.10 -0.24
CA VAL A 29 -14.11 2.50 0.53
C VAL A 29 -12.77 2.87 -0.10
N GLY A 30 -11.77 3.02 0.74
CA GLY A 30 -10.37 3.17 0.33
C GLY A 30 -9.53 2.02 0.90
N ALA A 31 -8.27 1.96 0.49
CA ALA A 31 -7.30 1.03 1.03
C ALA A 31 -5.98 1.73 1.30
N SER A 32 -5.24 1.20 2.27
CA SER A 32 -3.85 1.53 2.54
C SER A 32 -3.03 0.28 2.23
N ILE A 33 -2.02 0.39 1.37
CA ILE A 33 -1.26 -0.76 0.87
C ILE A 33 0.20 -0.67 1.33
N GLY A 34 0.70 -1.72 1.97
CA GLY A 34 2.11 -1.84 2.35
C GLY A 34 2.87 -2.77 1.41
N ILE A 35 4.07 -2.36 0.99
CA ILE A 35 4.85 -3.07 -0.02
C ILE A 35 6.22 -3.47 0.53
N SER A 36 6.56 -4.76 0.44
CA SER A 36 7.88 -5.29 0.74
C SER A 36 8.51 -6.00 -0.46
N ILE A 37 9.84 -6.06 -0.53
CA ILE A 37 10.58 -6.56 -1.70
C ILE A 37 11.62 -7.58 -1.23
N LEU A 38 11.58 -8.80 -1.75
CA LEU A 38 12.64 -9.79 -1.61
C LEU A 38 13.81 -9.43 -2.55
N PRO A 39 15.09 -9.53 -2.12
CA PRO A 39 15.57 -9.86 -0.78
C PRO A 39 15.77 -8.63 0.14
N LYS A 40 15.39 -7.43 -0.33
CA LYS A 40 15.71 -6.15 0.32
C LYS A 40 15.09 -5.98 1.71
N HIS A 41 13.86 -6.46 1.91
CA HIS A 41 13.05 -6.23 3.11
C HIS A 41 12.84 -7.52 3.93
N GLY A 42 13.64 -8.54 3.67
CA GLY A 42 13.55 -9.85 4.30
C GLY A 42 14.04 -10.95 3.37
N LEU A 43 14.41 -12.09 3.94
CA LEU A 43 14.89 -13.28 3.23
C LEU A 43 13.87 -14.43 3.24
N ASN A 44 12.78 -14.26 3.99
CA ASN A 44 11.70 -15.24 4.07
C ASN A 44 10.32 -14.54 4.12
N SER A 45 9.26 -15.33 3.94
CA SER A 45 7.88 -14.82 3.89
C SER A 45 7.45 -14.09 5.17
N ARG A 46 7.88 -14.59 6.35
CA ARG A 46 7.55 -13.96 7.63
C ARG A 46 8.12 -12.55 7.73
N GLU A 47 9.39 -12.38 7.37
CA GLU A 47 10.04 -11.07 7.35
C GLU A 47 9.38 -10.12 6.35
N LEU A 48 9.08 -10.60 5.14
CA LEU A 48 8.43 -9.78 4.11
C LEU A 48 7.00 -9.37 4.49
N ILE A 49 6.20 -10.25 5.10
CA ILE A 49 4.85 -9.92 5.58
C ILE A 49 4.95 -8.88 6.69
N SER A 50 5.83 -9.07 7.68
CA SER A 50 6.02 -8.11 8.77
C SER A 50 6.46 -6.73 8.26
N ALA A 51 7.32 -6.68 7.25
CA ALA A 51 7.75 -5.44 6.60
C ALA A 51 6.59 -4.75 5.84
N ALA A 52 5.80 -5.52 5.09
CA ALA A 52 4.63 -5.01 4.39
C ALA A 52 3.57 -4.48 5.37
N ASP A 53 3.28 -5.18 6.45
CA ASP A 53 2.34 -4.74 7.48
C ASP A 53 2.78 -3.42 8.12
N THR A 54 4.09 -3.26 8.38
CA THR A 54 4.65 -2.01 8.91
C THR A 54 4.44 -0.86 7.94
N ALA A 55 4.71 -1.06 6.65
CA ALA A 55 4.49 -0.05 5.61
C ALA A 55 2.99 0.27 5.42
N MET A 56 2.13 -0.75 5.49
CA MET A 56 0.67 -0.58 5.41
C MET A 56 0.18 0.29 6.57
N TYR A 57 0.66 0.05 7.78
CA TYR A 57 0.29 0.84 8.94
C TYR A 57 0.70 2.30 8.79
N GLN A 58 1.87 2.58 8.20
CA GLN A 58 2.30 3.94 7.88
C GLN A 58 1.36 4.62 6.88
N ALA A 59 1.02 3.94 5.78
CA ALA A 59 0.04 4.44 4.81
C ALA A 59 -1.35 4.63 5.47
N LYS A 60 -1.72 3.81 6.44
CA LYS A 60 -3.01 3.94 7.15
C LYS A 60 -3.02 5.09 8.15
N ALA A 61 -1.89 5.39 8.77
CA ALA A 61 -1.77 6.47 9.74
C ALA A 61 -1.87 7.85 9.07
N ASP A 62 -1.43 7.95 7.82
CA ASP A 62 -1.57 9.15 6.99
C ASP A 62 -2.67 8.94 5.96
N GLY A 63 -3.88 9.44 6.23
CA GLY A 63 -5.04 9.30 5.34
C GLY A 63 -4.88 9.93 3.94
N SER A 64 -3.79 10.66 3.68
CA SER A 64 -3.46 11.15 2.34
C SER A 64 -2.61 10.17 1.51
N ILE A 65 -2.07 9.12 2.14
CA ILE A 65 -1.17 8.16 1.52
C ILE A 65 -1.89 6.82 1.29
N GLU A 66 -1.99 6.41 0.04
CA GLU A 66 -2.70 5.18 -0.33
C GLU A 66 -1.79 3.94 -0.30
N PHE A 67 -0.47 4.13 -0.41
CA PHE A 67 0.49 3.05 -0.30
C PHE A 67 1.88 3.53 0.16
N CYS A 68 2.63 2.63 0.81
CA CYS A 68 4.01 2.85 1.23
C CYS A 68 4.88 1.64 0.90
N PHE A 69 6.12 1.90 0.47
CA PHE A 69 7.17 0.88 0.48
C PHE A 69 7.81 0.84 1.86
N TYR A 70 8.11 -0.37 2.33
CA TYR A 70 8.87 -0.53 3.55
C TYR A 70 10.28 0.07 3.40
N THR A 71 10.69 0.86 4.38
CA THR A 71 12.06 1.35 4.52
C THR A 71 12.65 0.81 5.83
N SER A 72 13.72 0.03 5.73
CA SER A 72 14.42 -0.54 6.90
C SER A 72 15.18 0.51 7.73
N ASN A 73 15.29 1.74 7.22
CA ASN A 73 15.90 2.85 7.92
C ASN A 73 14.79 3.65 8.59
N HIS A 74 14.95 4.09 9.84
CA HIS A 74 14.03 4.98 10.54
C HIS A 74 13.95 6.36 9.85
N GLY A 75 13.31 6.41 8.69
CA GLY A 75 13.24 7.53 7.78
C GLY A 75 12.19 7.26 6.72
N VAL A 76 11.12 8.03 6.81
CA VAL A 76 9.94 7.99 5.95
C VAL A 76 10.36 8.15 4.49
N SER A 77 9.99 7.20 3.63
CA SER A 77 9.92 7.43 2.19
C SER A 77 8.48 7.20 1.76
N ALA A 78 7.65 8.21 2.01
CA ALA A 78 6.51 8.45 1.16
C ALA A 78 7.10 8.76 -0.21
N LEU A 79 6.97 7.83 -1.16
CA LEU A 79 7.14 8.20 -2.56
C LEU A 79 5.98 9.14 -2.86
N ALA A 80 6.24 10.44 -2.74
CA ALA A 80 5.33 11.46 -3.20
C ALA A 80 5.14 11.22 -4.70
N THR A 81 3.95 10.76 -5.04
CA THR A 81 3.45 10.67 -6.40
C THR A 81 3.65 12.01 -7.09
N SER A 82 4.47 12.03 -8.15
CA SER A 82 4.40 13.04 -9.20
C SER A 82 3.61 12.48 -10.37
#